data_AF-A0A3P1WBH8-F1
#
_entry.id   AF-A0A3P1WBH8-F1
#
_cell.length_a   1.000
_cell.length_b   1.000
_cell.length_c   1.000
_cell.angle_alpha   90.00
_cell.angle_beta   90.00
_cell.angle_gamma   90.00
#
_symmetry.space_group_name_H-M   'P 1'
#
loop_
_entity.id
_entity.type
_entity.pdbx_description
1 polymer ?
#
loop_
_entity_poly.entity_id
_entity_poly.type
_entity_poly.pdbx_seq_one_letter_code
_entity_poly.pdbx_strand_id
1 'polypeptide(L)'
;MADLTPKQQEAAALIASGKTQRQAAEAVGVSPQTLTAWAKKEDFQSHVQALLQPAHEGVQTALQGLHQRAAEVLASLLETAPPATKLQAIRLIFEINKATPPAQDAASSYEEFMKHFGQGLTHASQPKHHH
;
A
#
# COMPACT_ATOMS: atom_id res chain seq x y z
N MET A 1 23.91 -2.54 6.51
CA MET A 1 23.50 -1.21 7.00
C MET A 1 24.13 -0.22 6.05
N ALA A 2 23.36 0.65 5.41
CA ALA A 2 23.86 1.58 4.39
C ALA A 2 24.95 2.49 4.98
N ASP A 3 26.15 2.46 4.41
CA ASP A 3 27.30 3.27 4.84
C ASP A 3 27.13 4.73 4.36
N LEU A 4 26.12 5.42 4.89
CA LEU A 4 25.99 6.85 4.71
C LEU A 4 26.95 7.58 5.64
N THR A 5 27.72 8.49 5.06
CA THR A 5 28.56 9.41 5.83
C THR A 5 27.70 10.30 6.75
N PRO A 6 28.24 10.83 7.85
CA PRO A 6 27.50 11.74 8.74
C PRO A 6 26.86 12.93 8.00
N LYS A 7 27.56 13.52 7.03
CA LYS A 7 27.03 14.60 6.20
C LYS A 7 25.84 14.18 5.33
N GLN A 8 25.83 12.93 4.85
CA GLN A 8 24.71 12.40 4.08
C GLN A 8 23.50 12.14 4.97
N GLN A 9 23.71 11.64 6.19
CA GLN A 9 22.63 11.44 7.17
C GLN A 9 21.99 12.78 7.55
N GLU A 10 22.80 13.79 7.82
CA GLU A 10 22.32 15.15 8.13
C GLU A 10 21.57 15.78 6.95
N ALA A 11 22.11 15.66 5.74
CA ALA A 11 21.45 16.11 4.52
C ALA A 11 20.09 15.41 4.30
N ALA A 12 20.02 14.10 4.52
CA ALA A 12 18.80 13.32 4.40
C ALA A 12 17.73 13.76 5.41
N ALA A 13 18.12 14.04 6.66
CA ALA A 13 17.23 14.59 7.68
C ALA A 13 16.67 15.97 7.29
N LEU A 14 17.51 16.85 6.74
CA LEU A 14 17.07 18.15 6.26
C LEU A 14 16.05 18.03 5.11
N ILE A 15 16.29 17.12 4.17
CA ILE A 15 15.34 16.85 3.07
C ILE A 15 14.03 16.28 3.61
N ALA A 16 14.08 15.31 4.54
CA ALA A 16 12.89 14.73 5.16
C ALA A 16 12.07 15.78 5.93
N SER A 17 12.70 16.83 6.45
CA SER A 17 12.01 17.97 7.07
C SER A 17 11.41 19.00 6.07
N GLY A 18 11.53 18.75 4.76
CA GLY A 18 10.97 19.61 3.71
C GLY A 18 11.93 20.66 3.14
N LYS A 19 13.23 20.61 3.47
CA LYS A 19 14.23 21.47 2.81
C LYS A 19 14.48 21.00 1.38
N THR A 20 14.70 21.96 0.49
CA THR A 20 15.14 21.65 -0.87
C THR A 20 16.57 21.11 -0.87
N GLN A 21 16.93 20.34 -1.90
CA GLN A 21 18.30 19.85 -2.09
C GLN A 21 19.35 20.97 -2.01
N ARG A 22 19.05 22.14 -2.59
CA ARG A 22 19.97 23.30 -2.53
C ARG A 22 20.20 23.78 -1.09
N GLN A 23 19.14 23.91 -0.30
CA GLN A 23 19.23 24.34 1.09
C GLN A 23 19.94 23.31 1.97
N ALA A 24 19.67 22.02 1.74
CA ALA A 24 20.36 20.94 2.45
C ALA A 24 21.86 20.93 2.12
N ALA A 25 22.23 21.15 0.86
CA ALA A 25 23.63 21.19 0.44
C ALA A 25 24.41 22.34 1.08
N GLU A 26 23.79 23.53 1.12
CA GLU A 26 24.33 24.71 1.80
C GLU A 26 24.52 24.44 3.30
N ALA A 27 23.52 23.85 3.97
CA ALA A 27 23.57 23.57 5.41
C ALA A 27 24.67 22.57 5.79
N VAL A 28 24.92 21.52 4.99
CA VAL A 28 25.97 20.51 5.27
C VAL A 28 27.34 20.86 4.66
N GLY A 29 27.44 22.01 4.00
CA GLY A 29 28.67 22.52 3.39
C GLY A 29 29.17 21.67 2.21
N VAL A 30 28.28 21.29 1.29
CA VAL A 30 28.63 20.62 0.02
C VAL A 30 28.03 21.34 -1.18
N SER A 31 28.55 21.05 -2.38
CA SER A 31 27.96 21.61 -3.59
C SER A 31 26.56 21.01 -3.86
N PRO A 32 25.63 21.77 -4.48
CA PRO A 32 24.34 21.21 -4.90
C PRO A 32 24.48 20.00 -5.83
N GLN A 33 25.50 19.97 -6.69
CA GLN A 33 25.79 18.84 -7.57
C GLN A 33 26.14 17.57 -6.79
N THR A 34 26.92 17.70 -5.71
CA THR A 34 27.25 16.59 -4.81
C THR A 34 25.99 15.99 -4.21
N LEU A 35 25.08 16.84 -3.74
CA LEU A 35 23.84 16.38 -3.11
C LEU A 35 22.85 15.78 -4.14
N THR A 36 22.78 16.33 -5.35
CA THR A 36 22.05 15.71 -6.46
C THR A 36 22.63 14.34 -6.81
N ALA A 37 23.95 14.16 -6.77
CA ALA A 37 24.57 12.85 -6.97
C ALA A 37 24.23 11.87 -5.85
N TRP A 38 24.20 12.33 -4.58
CA TRP A 38 23.75 11.51 -3.45
C TRP A 38 22.27 11.11 -3.58
N ALA A 39 21.41 12.04 -3.99
CA ALA A 39 19.97 11.80 -4.15
C ALA A 39 19.63 10.74 -5.22
N LYS A 40 20.58 10.36 -6.08
CA LYS A 40 20.44 9.27 -7.05
C LYS A 40 20.86 7.90 -6.49
N LYS A 41 21.51 7.85 -5.33
CA LYS A 41 21.94 6.60 -4.70
C LYS A 41 20.79 5.97 -3.93
N GLU A 42 20.57 4.68 -4.15
CA GLU A 42 19.51 3.91 -3.51
C GLU A 42 19.59 3.94 -1.98
N ASP A 43 20.80 3.81 -1.43
CA ASP A 43 21.05 3.90 0.02
C ASP A 43 20.58 5.23 0.63
N PHE A 44 20.83 6.34 -0.08
CA PHE A 44 20.44 7.68 0.37
C PHE A 44 18.92 7.86 0.28
N GLN A 45 18.32 7.43 -0.83
CA GLN A 45 16.86 7.46 -1.02
C GLN A 45 16.14 6.62 0.04
N SER A 46 16.65 5.41 0.30
CA SER A 46 16.12 4.51 1.32
C SER A 46 16.18 5.14 2.71
N HIS A 47 17.26 5.84 3.04
CA HIS A 47 17.38 6.53 4.32
C HIS A 47 16.42 7.74 4.43
N VAL A 48 16.27 8.54 3.38
CA VAL A 48 15.27 9.63 3.35
C VAL A 48 13.86 9.06 3.52
N GLN A 49 13.53 7.98 2.82
CA GLN A 49 12.23 7.33 2.92
C GLN A 49 11.99 6.77 4.33
N ALA A 50 12.99 6.14 4.94
CA ALA A 50 12.91 5.64 6.32
C ALA A 50 12.62 6.78 7.31
N LEU A 51 13.18 7.97 7.10
CA LEU A 51 12.91 9.16 7.91
C LEU A 51 11.49 9.71 7.70
N LEU A 52 10.92 9.58 6.49
CA LEU A 52 9.56 10.00 6.17
C LEU A 52 8.49 8.98 6.61
N GLN A 53 8.88 7.72 6.82
CA GLN A 53 7.97 6.62 7.11
C GLN A 53 7.03 6.87 8.30
N PRO A 54 7.49 7.36 9.47
CA PRO A 54 6.58 7.61 10.61
C PRO A 54 5.54 8.70 10.31
N ALA A 55 5.91 9.72 9.54
CA ALA A 55 4.98 10.78 9.15
C ALA A 55 3.91 10.24 8.19
N HIS A 56 4.30 9.40 7.22
CA HIS A 56 3.35 8.73 6.33
C HIS A 56 2.40 7.83 7.11
N GLU A 57 2.90 7.01 8.04
CA GLU A 57 2.08 6.13 8.87
C GLU A 57 1.05 6.93 9.69
N GLY A 58 1.47 8.05 10.31
CA GLY A 58 0.55 8.93 11.04
C GLY A 58 -0.58 9.49 10.17
N VAL A 59 -0.27 9.90 8.94
CA VAL A 59 -1.29 10.37 7.97
C VAL A 59 -2.24 9.23 7.58
N GLN A 60 -1.73 8.03 7.32
CA GLN A 60 -2.56 6.87 6.98
C GLN A 60 -3.51 6.51 8.13
N THR A 61 -3.02 6.50 9.37
CA THR A 61 -3.88 6.28 10.56
C THR A 61 -4.96 7.34 10.68
N ALA A 62 -4.63 8.62 10.45
CA ALA A 62 -5.62 9.69 10.48
C ALA A 62 -6.70 9.53 9.39
N LEU A 63 -6.30 9.17 8.16
CA LEU A 63 -7.21 8.90 7.06
C LEU A 63 -8.13 7.71 7.36
N GLN A 64 -7.59 6.63 7.93
CA GLN A 64 -8.40 5.48 8.35
C GLN A 64 -9.45 5.88 9.40
N GLY A 65 -9.07 6.72 10.37
CA GLY A 65 -10.01 7.27 11.35
C GLY A 65 -11.12 8.12 10.71
N LEU A 66 -10.80 8.94 9.72
CA LEU A 66 -11.78 9.72 8.97
C LEU A 66 -12.73 8.82 8.15
N HIS A 67 -12.21 7.77 7.51
CA HIS A 67 -13.04 6.79 6.79
C HIS A 67 -14.02 6.07 7.72
N GLN A 68 -13.56 5.65 8.90
CA GLN A 68 -14.42 5.03 9.90
C GLN A 68 -15.55 5.98 10.32
N ARG A 69 -15.23 7.23 10.63
CA ARG A 69 -16.22 8.25 10.99
C ARG A 69 -17.20 8.55 9.85
N ALA A 70 -16.73 8.56 8.60
CA ALA A 70 -17.59 8.74 7.43
C ALA A 70 -18.60 7.58 7.29
N ALA A 71 -18.16 6.33 7.53
CA ALA A 71 -19.04 5.17 7.53
C ALA A 71 -20.12 5.24 8.62
N GLU A 72 -19.76 5.70 9.83
CA GLU A 72 -20.71 5.91 10.93
C GLU A 72 -21.76 6.99 10.59
N VAL A 73 -21.33 8.10 9.97
CA VAL A 73 -22.25 9.15 9.50
C VAL A 73 -23.20 8.60 8.43
N LEU A 74 -22.69 7.81 7.47
CA LEU A 74 -23.52 7.18 6.45
C LEU A 74 -24.56 6.23 7.08
N ALA A 75 -24.18 5.43 8.07
CA ALA A 75 -25.11 4.57 8.80
C ALA A 75 -26.21 5.39 9.49
N SER A 76 -25.85 6.47 10.18
CA SER A 76 -26.82 7.36 10.83
C SER A 76 -27.79 8.02 9.84
N LEU A 77 -27.31 8.41 8.65
CA LEU A 77 -28.16 8.98 7.60
C LEU A 77 -29.20 7.97 7.10
N LEU A 78 -28.84 6.68 6.98
CA LEU A 78 -29.78 5.63 6.58
C LEU A 78 -30.95 5.45 7.56
N GLU A 79 -30.73 5.75 8.84
CA GLU A 79 -31.75 5.64 9.88
C GLU A 79 -32.60 6.90 10.00
N THR A 80 -31.96 8.07 10.03
CA THR A 80 -32.59 9.31 10.51
C THR A 80 -32.91 10.35 9.44
N ALA A 81 -32.27 10.28 8.27
CA ALA A 81 -32.36 11.36 7.28
C ALA A 81 -33.69 11.33 6.47
N PRO A 82 -34.05 12.43 5.77
CA PRO A 82 -35.19 12.41 4.85
C PRO A 82 -35.00 11.41 3.68
N PRO A 83 -36.10 10.92 3.06
CA PRO A 83 -36.03 9.88 2.03
C PRO A 83 -35.05 10.16 0.88
N ALA A 84 -34.96 11.41 0.42
CA ALA A 84 -34.04 11.80 -0.65
C ALA A 84 -32.57 11.60 -0.24
N THR A 85 -32.19 12.01 0.98
CA THR A 85 -30.83 11.87 1.52
C THR A 85 -30.49 10.40 1.77
N LYS A 86 -31.44 9.60 2.27
CA LYS A 86 -31.29 8.15 2.42
C LYS A 86 -30.98 7.47 1.08
N LEU A 87 -31.74 7.79 0.03
CA LEU A 87 -31.50 7.23 -1.31
C LEU A 87 -30.11 7.59 -1.85
N GLN A 88 -29.60 8.80 -1.59
CA GLN A 88 -28.24 9.18 -1.98
C GLN A 88 -27.18 8.40 -1.20
N ALA A 89 -27.33 8.23 0.12
CA ALA A 89 -26.43 7.43 0.93
C ALA A 89 -26.40 5.96 0.46
N ILE A 90 -27.56 5.37 0.15
CA ILE A 90 -27.69 4.01 -0.39
C ILE A 90 -26.94 3.89 -1.73
N ARG A 91 -27.10 4.85 -2.64
CA ARG A 91 -26.39 4.85 -3.93
C ARG A 91 -24.88 4.87 -3.75
N LEU A 92 -24.37 5.75 -2.89
CA LEU A 92 -22.93 5.86 -2.62
C LEU A 92 -22.35 4.54 -2.09
N ILE A 93 -23.05 3.86 -1.18
CA ILE A 93 -22.64 2.55 -0.65
C ILE A 93 -22.56 1.49 -1.77
N PHE A 94 -23.54 1.46 -2.67
CA PHE A 94 -23.52 0.52 -3.80
C PHE A 94 -22.43 0.85 -4.84
N GLU A 95 -22.09 2.12 -5.05
CA GLU A 95 -21.00 2.53 -5.94
C GLU A 95 -19.64 2.11 -5.39
N ILE A 96 -19.42 2.30 -4.08
CA ILE A 96 -18.20 1.83 -3.39
C ILE A 96 -18.02 0.32 -3.59
N ASN A 97 -19.10 -0.46 -3.44
CA ASN A 97 -19.06 -1.91 -3.56
C ASN A 97 -18.92 -2.42 -5.02
N LYS A 98 -19.31 -1.61 -6.02
CA LYS A 98 -19.09 -1.94 -7.44
C LYS A 98 -17.63 -1.76 -7.86
N ALA A 99 -16.87 -0.92 -7.16
CA ALA A 99 -15.48 -0.61 -7.49
C ALA A 99 -14.47 -1.65 -6.98
N THR A 100 -14.91 -2.70 -6.27
CA THR A 100 -14.03 -3.78 -5.78
C THR A 100 -14.37 -5.09 -6.48
N PRO A 101 -13.73 -5.42 -7.62
CA PRO A 101 -13.49 -6.82 -7.93
C PRO A 101 -12.64 -7.40 -6.78
N PRO A 102 -12.88 -8.64 -6.30
CA PRO A 102 -11.93 -9.27 -5.40
C PRO A 102 -10.56 -9.30 -6.10
N ALA A 103 -9.61 -8.55 -5.57
CA ALA A 103 -8.20 -8.72 -5.89
C ALA A 103 -7.73 -10.01 -5.22
N GLN A 104 -8.12 -11.14 -5.78
CA GLN A 104 -7.55 -12.45 -5.47
C GLN A 104 -7.51 -13.24 -6.77
N ASP A 105 -6.31 -13.32 -7.34
CA ASP A 105 -5.72 -14.45 -8.05
C ASP A 105 -6.64 -15.66 -8.29
N ALA A 106 -7.65 -15.49 -9.14
CA ALA A 106 -8.47 -16.61 -9.63
C ALA A 106 -7.61 -17.65 -10.37
N ALA A 107 -6.43 -17.25 -10.86
CA ALA A 107 -5.44 -18.14 -11.46
C ALA A 107 -4.71 -19.01 -10.41
N SER A 108 -4.26 -18.43 -9.28
CA SER A 108 -3.51 -19.18 -8.25
C SER A 108 -4.39 -20.18 -7.51
N SER A 109 -5.65 -19.81 -7.23
CA SER A 109 -6.60 -20.70 -6.55
C SER A 109 -6.98 -21.91 -7.41
N TYR A 110 -7.00 -21.78 -8.75
CA TYR A 110 -7.38 -22.87 -9.64
C TYR A 110 -6.23 -23.86 -9.86
N GLU A 111 -4.99 -23.36 -9.99
CA GLU A 111 -3.79 -24.20 -10.06
C GLU A 111 -3.58 -25.01 -8.78
N GLU A 112 -3.78 -24.38 -7.61
CA GLU A 112 -3.64 -25.05 -6.31
C GLU A 112 -4.76 -26.07 -6.06
N PHE A 113 -6.00 -25.76 -6.48
CA PHE A 113 -7.12 -26.70 -6.43
C PHE A 113 -6.92 -27.90 -7.37
N MET A 114 -6.45 -27.69 -8.60
CA MET A 114 -6.14 -28.77 -9.55
C MET A 114 -4.98 -29.65 -9.11
N LYS A 115 -3.94 -29.06 -8.48
CA LYS A 115 -2.80 -29.81 -7.93
C LYS A 115 -3.22 -30.78 -6.81
N HIS A 116 -4.18 -30.37 -5.98
CA HIS A 116 -4.73 -31.22 -4.91
C HIS A 116 -5.75 -32.26 -5.40
N PHE A 117 -6.60 -31.93 -6.39
CA PHE A 117 -7.60 -32.88 -6.91
C PHE A 117 -7.03 -33.90 -7.90
N GLY A 118 -5.96 -33.57 -8.62
CA GLY A 118 -5.29 -34.46 -9.58
C GLY A 118 -4.55 -35.65 -8.96
N GLN A 119 -4.29 -35.63 -7.65
CA GLN A 119 -3.60 -36.73 -6.96
C GLN A 119 -4.54 -37.89 -6.54
N GLY A 120 -5.86 -37.75 -6.70
CA GLY A 120 -6.84 -38.75 -6.26
C GLY A 120 -7.43 -39.67 -7.34
N LEU A 121 -7.15 -39.44 -8.64
CA LEU A 121 -7.82 -40.17 -9.74
C LEU A 121 -6.91 -41.13 -10.53
N THR A 122 -5.66 -41.37 -10.10
CA THR A 122 -4.73 -42.28 -10.80
C THR A 122 -4.80 -43.74 -10.36
N HIS A 123 -5.73 -44.12 -9.46
CA HIS A 123 -5.80 -45.49 -8.93
C HIS A 123 -7.03 -46.33 -9.31
N ALA A 124 -7.84 -45.91 -10.29
CA ALA A 124 -9.00 -46.69 -10.71
C ALA A 124 -9.15 -46.76 -12.23
N SER A 125 -8.32 -47.60 -12.88
CA SER A 125 -8.70 -48.40 -14.06
C SER A 125 -7.54 -49.28 -14.53
N GLN A 126 -7.44 -50.50 -13.98
CA GLN A 126 -6.82 -51.62 -14.69
C GLN A 126 -7.95 -52.59 -15.09
N PRO A 127 -8.15 -52.87 -16.39
CA PRO A 127 -9.04 -53.94 -16.81
C PRO A 127 -8.38 -55.31 -16.55
N LYS A 128 -9.04 -56.15 -15.76
CA LYS A 128 -8.63 -57.54 -15.52
C LYS A 128 -8.82 -58.36 -16.80
N HIS A 129 -7.72 -58.76 -17.43
CA HIS A 129 -7.69 -59.91 -18.31
C HIS A 129 -7.85 -61.20 -17.47
N HIS A 130 -8.79 -62.05 -17.83
CA HIS A 130 -8.76 -63.48 -17.48
C HIS A 130 -9.07 -64.31 -18.73
N HIS A 131 -8.32 -65.39 -18.82
CA HIS A 131 -8.24 -66.38 -19.90
C HIS A 131 -9.55 -67.11 -20.18
#